data_AF-A0A535A229-F1
#
_entry.id   AF-A0A535A229-F1
#
_cell.length_a   1.000
_cell.length_b   1.000
_cell.length_c   1.000
_cell.angle_alpha   90.00
_cell.angle_beta   90.00
_cell.angle_gamma   90.00
#
_symmetry.space_group_name_H-M   'P 1'
#
loop_
_entity.id
_entity.type
_entity.pdbx_description
1 polymer ?
#
loop_
_entity_poly.entity_id
_entity_poly.type
_entity_poly.pdbx_seq_one_letter_code
_entity_poly.pdbx_strand_id
1 'polypeptide(L)'
;MRFRLARVLGLRTRLREQAQDTVQESAAALAAAGERIDAARAVQDSVRAAEDASAATGIRGADLARSRAYEASLALEEAALVAAQARLAEDLERCRAVLIERRREERQLERLRERAEERNRVAGERAAAVLLDDLARRKPCA
;
A
#
# COMPACT_ATOMS: atom_id res chain seq x y z
N MET A 1 -30.45 7.71 -12.22
CA MET A 1 -29.04 8.04 -11.87
C MET A 1 -28.48 7.27 -10.67
N ARG A 2 -29.30 6.92 -9.65
CA ARG A 2 -28.87 6.22 -8.42
C ARG A 2 -28.04 4.94 -8.66
N PHE A 3 -28.44 4.13 -9.64
CA PHE A 3 -27.74 2.88 -10.01
C PHE A 3 -26.33 3.10 -10.60
N ARG A 4 -26.12 4.19 -11.36
CA ARG A 4 -24.82 4.50 -11.96
C ARG A 4 -23.81 4.94 -10.89
N LEU A 5 -24.23 5.80 -9.95
CA LEU A 5 -23.36 6.28 -8.87
C LEU A 5 -22.96 5.15 -7.91
N ALA A 6 -23.90 4.27 -7.54
CA ALA A 6 -23.61 3.12 -6.69
C ALA A 6 -22.61 2.15 -7.35
N ARG A 7 -22.74 1.90 -8.66
CA ARG A 7 -21.79 1.07 -9.42
C ARG A 7 -20.40 1.70 -9.46
N VAL A 8 -20.30 3.01 -9.70
CA VAL A 8 -19.02 3.72 -9.74
C VAL A 8 -18.36 3.71 -8.36
N LEU A 9 -19.13 3.92 -7.28
CA LEU A 9 -18.62 3.84 -5.92
C LEU A 9 -18.05 2.45 -5.62
N GLY A 10 -18.81 1.39 -5.92
CA GLY A 10 -18.33 0.01 -5.71
C GLY A 10 -17.07 -0.32 -6.50
N LEU A 11 -16.90 0.21 -7.72
CA LEU A 11 -15.66 0.06 -8.47
C LEU A 11 -14.50 0.80 -7.80
N ARG A 12 -14.72 2.00 -7.27
CA ARG A 12 -13.69 2.81 -6.62
C ARG A 12 -13.28 2.22 -5.26
N THR A 13 -14.22 1.65 -4.51
CA THR A 13 -13.93 0.88 -3.30
C THR A 13 -13.00 -0.28 -3.60
N ARG A 14 -13.29 -1.07 -4.64
CA ARG A 14 -12.41 -2.17 -5.07
C ARG A 14 -11.02 -1.69 -5.46
N LEU A 15 -10.91 -0.57 -6.19
CA LEU A 15 -9.61 0.01 -6.55
C LEU A 15 -8.83 0.49 -5.32
N ARG A 16 -9.51 1.03 -4.29
CA ARG A 16 -8.87 1.38 -3.01
C ARG A 16 -8.37 0.12 -2.30
N GLU A 17 -9.18 -0.93 -2.24
CA GLU A 17 -8.81 -2.21 -1.61
C GLU A 17 -7.58 -2.81 -2.29
N GLN A 18 -7.61 -2.90 -3.63
CA GLN A 18 -6.45 -3.35 -4.41
C GLN A 18 -5.20 -2.49 -4.12
N ALA A 19 -5.33 -1.16 -4.08
CA ALA A 19 -4.21 -0.29 -3.75
C ALA A 19 -3.70 -0.49 -2.30
N GLN A 20 -4.59 -0.83 -1.37
CA GLN A 20 -4.23 -1.14 0.01
C GLN A 20 -3.47 -2.46 0.09
N ASP A 21 -3.92 -3.49 -0.62
CA ASP A 21 -3.24 -4.79 -0.69
C ASP A 21 -1.84 -4.62 -1.28
N THR A 22 -1.69 -3.85 -2.37
CA THR A 22 -0.38 -3.55 -2.96
C THR A 22 0.55 -2.81 -2.00
N VAL A 23 0.04 -1.88 -1.18
CA VAL A 23 0.85 -1.22 -0.14
C VAL A 23 1.34 -2.24 0.90
N GLN A 24 0.50 -3.19 1.30
CA GLN A 24 0.87 -4.24 2.24
C GLN A 24 1.92 -5.17 1.65
N GLU A 25 1.76 -5.60 0.40
CA GLU A 25 2.73 -6.43 -0.33
C GLU A 25 4.09 -5.73 -0.46
N SER A 26 4.11 -4.46 -0.88
CA SER A 26 5.35 -3.68 -0.98
C SER A 26 6.03 -3.48 0.37
N ALA A 27 5.25 -3.27 1.45
CA ALA A 27 5.81 -3.16 2.79
C ALA A 27 6.42 -4.49 3.28
N ALA A 28 5.75 -5.62 3.00
CA ALA A 28 6.27 -6.94 3.32
C ALA A 28 7.56 -7.25 2.52
N ALA A 29 7.60 -6.90 1.24
CA ALA A 29 8.79 -7.04 0.41
C ALA A 29 9.98 -6.21 0.94
N LEU A 30 9.71 -4.97 1.38
CA LEU A 30 10.74 -4.11 1.98
C LEU A 30 11.28 -4.69 3.30
N ALA A 31 10.40 -5.23 4.15
CA ALA A 31 10.80 -5.89 5.39
C ALA A 31 11.66 -7.13 5.11
N ALA A 32 11.23 -8.00 4.18
CA ALA A 32 11.99 -9.18 3.77
C ALA A 32 13.35 -8.83 3.15
N ALA A 33 13.46 -7.70 2.44
CA ALA A 33 14.75 -7.21 1.96
C ALA A 33 15.67 -6.79 3.10
N GLY A 34 15.13 -6.17 4.16
CA GLY A 34 15.88 -5.86 5.38
C GLY A 34 16.43 -7.12 6.05
N GLU A 35 15.59 -8.14 6.24
CA GLU A 35 16.02 -9.43 6.81
C GLU A 35 17.14 -10.10 6.00
N ARG A 36 17.09 -10.02 4.66
CA ARG A 36 18.15 -10.54 3.79
C ARG A 36 19.46 -9.78 3.94
N ILE A 37 19.41 -8.46 4.10
CA ILE A 37 20.61 -7.64 4.35
C ILE A 37 21.22 -8.00 5.70
N ASP A 38 20.41 -8.12 6.74
CA ASP A 38 20.89 -8.49 8.07
C ASP A 38 21.51 -9.90 8.06
N ALA A 39 20.90 -10.85 7.36
CA ALA A 39 21.48 -12.18 7.16
C ALA A 39 22.81 -12.13 6.39
N ALA A 40 22.92 -11.32 5.34
CA ALA A 40 24.15 -11.15 4.57
C ALA A 40 25.28 -10.56 5.44
N ARG A 41 24.97 -9.57 6.28
CA ARG A 41 25.91 -8.99 7.24
C ARG A 41 26.38 -10.00 8.28
N ALA A 42 25.46 -10.79 8.83
CA ALA A 42 25.81 -11.85 9.78
C ALA A 42 26.77 -12.89 9.15
N VAL A 43 26.58 -13.23 7.87
CA VAL A 43 27.51 -14.09 7.13
C VAL A 43 28.87 -13.41 6.98
N GLN A 44 28.93 -12.14 6.57
CA GLN A 44 30.20 -11.41 6.48
C GLN A 44 30.95 -11.37 7.82
N ASP A 45 30.26 -11.08 8.91
CA ASP A 45 30.86 -11.04 10.25
C ASP A 45 31.43 -12.41 10.65
N SER A 46 30.72 -13.50 10.31
CA SER A 46 31.21 -14.87 10.54
C SER A 46 32.46 -15.20 9.72
N VAL A 47 32.53 -14.73 8.48
CA VAL A 47 33.68 -14.92 7.58
C VAL A 47 34.89 -14.15 8.09
N ARG A 48 34.71 -12.90 8.52
CA ARG A 48 35.77 -12.08 9.15
C ARG A 48 36.32 -12.73 10.40
N ALA A 49 35.45 -13.20 11.30
CA ALA A 49 35.87 -13.89 12.50
C ALA A 49 36.65 -15.19 12.19
N ALA A 50 36.25 -15.92 11.15
CA ALA A 50 36.98 -17.10 10.69
C ALA A 50 38.34 -16.76 10.06
N GLU A 51 38.44 -15.67 9.30
CA GLU A 51 39.72 -15.17 8.75
C GLU A 51 40.67 -14.75 9.88
N ASP A 52 40.19 -14.02 10.89
CA ASP A 52 40.98 -13.60 12.06
C ASP A 52 41.51 -14.81 12.85
N ALA A 53 40.65 -15.80 13.09
CA ALA A 53 41.05 -17.06 13.74
C ALA A 53 42.09 -17.83 12.91
N SER A 54 41.90 -17.88 11.59
CA SER A 54 42.81 -18.53 10.64
C SER A 54 44.18 -17.84 10.59
N ALA A 55 44.20 -16.51 10.58
CA ALA A 55 45.41 -15.70 10.62
C ALA A 55 46.22 -15.96 11.90
N ALA A 56 45.55 -16.13 13.05
CA ALA A 56 46.19 -16.49 14.32
C ALA A 56 46.87 -17.87 14.28
N THR A 57 46.33 -18.82 13.49
CA THR A 57 46.91 -20.17 13.29
C THR A 57 47.96 -20.26 12.17
N GLY A 58 48.22 -19.16 11.45
CA GLY A 58 49.28 -19.10 10.45
C GLY A 58 48.89 -19.51 9.03
N ILE A 59 47.59 -19.53 8.68
CA ILE A 59 47.15 -19.68 7.28
C ILE A 59 47.66 -18.49 6.45
N ARG A 60 48.36 -18.75 5.34
CA ARG A 60 49.01 -17.72 4.50
C ARG A 60 48.91 -18.06 3.02
N GLY A 61 49.08 -17.04 2.18
CA GLY A 61 49.21 -17.20 0.73
C GLY A 61 47.86 -17.33 0.02
N ALA A 62 47.70 -18.37 -0.80
CA ALA A 62 46.54 -18.51 -1.69
C ALA A 62 45.20 -18.62 -0.93
N ASP A 63 45.19 -19.24 0.25
CA ASP A 63 43.97 -19.44 1.05
C ASP A 63 43.43 -18.11 1.60
N LEU A 64 44.33 -17.23 2.06
CA LEU A 64 43.97 -15.87 2.50
C LEU A 64 43.46 -15.02 1.33
N ALA A 65 44.10 -15.13 0.16
CA ALA A 65 43.64 -14.44 -1.04
C ALA A 65 42.24 -14.90 -1.48
N ARG A 66 41.92 -16.19 -1.35
CA ARG A 66 40.56 -16.71 -1.61
C ARG A 66 39.53 -16.19 -0.60
N SER A 67 39.88 -16.15 0.70
CA SER A 67 39.00 -15.60 1.75
C SER A 67 38.61 -14.15 1.45
N ARG A 68 39.60 -13.31 1.14
CA ARG A 68 39.37 -11.89 0.82
C ARG A 68 38.58 -11.68 -0.48
N ALA A 69 38.82 -12.50 -1.49
CA ALA A 69 38.03 -12.47 -2.72
C ALA A 69 36.56 -12.83 -2.45
N TYR A 70 36.32 -13.80 -1.57
CA TYR A 70 34.98 -14.17 -1.13
C TYR A 70 34.32 -13.04 -0.32
N GLU A 71 35.02 -12.43 0.64
CA GLU A 71 34.50 -11.26 1.38
C GLU A 71 34.12 -10.11 0.44
N ALA A 72 34.96 -9.82 -0.56
CA ALA A 72 34.67 -8.80 -1.56
C ALA A 72 33.39 -9.13 -2.36
N SER A 73 33.16 -10.40 -2.69
CA SER A 73 31.91 -10.82 -3.36
C SER A 73 30.69 -10.62 -2.46
N LEU A 74 30.79 -10.95 -1.16
CA LEU A 74 29.70 -10.72 -0.20
C LEU A 74 29.38 -9.23 -0.01
N ALA A 75 30.39 -8.36 -0.05
CA ALA A 75 30.20 -6.91 0.03
C ALA A 75 29.47 -6.36 -1.21
N LEU A 76 29.76 -6.91 -2.41
CA LEU A 76 29.03 -6.56 -3.62
C LEU A 76 27.57 -7.03 -3.59
N GLU A 77 27.33 -8.24 -3.05
CA GLU A 77 25.98 -8.76 -2.85
C GLU A 77 25.17 -7.92 -1.86
N GLU A 78 25.76 -7.52 -0.72
CA GLU A 78 25.11 -6.60 0.22
C GLU A 78 24.78 -5.26 -0.45
N ALA A 79 25.73 -4.67 -1.18
CA ALA A 79 25.50 -3.41 -1.89
C ALA A 79 24.34 -3.52 -2.89
N ALA A 80 24.22 -4.65 -3.59
CA ALA A 80 23.11 -4.92 -4.49
C ALA A 80 21.77 -5.05 -3.74
N LEU A 81 21.75 -5.74 -2.58
CA LEU A 81 20.57 -5.86 -1.73
C LEU A 81 20.13 -4.50 -1.17
N VAL A 82 21.06 -3.66 -0.69
CA VAL A 82 20.78 -2.30 -0.22
C VAL A 82 20.19 -1.43 -1.33
N ALA A 83 20.76 -1.51 -2.55
CA ALA A 83 20.23 -0.80 -3.71
C ALA A 83 18.83 -1.31 -4.13
N ALA A 84 18.55 -2.60 -3.93
CA ALA A 84 17.20 -3.15 -4.15
C ALA A 84 16.22 -2.68 -3.05
N GLN A 85 16.66 -2.63 -1.80
CA GLN A 85 15.85 -2.12 -0.67
C GLN A 85 15.47 -0.66 -0.87
N ALA A 86 16.39 0.18 -1.34
CA ALA A 86 16.11 1.58 -1.65
C ALA A 86 14.99 1.71 -2.72
N ARG A 87 15.06 0.90 -3.78
CA ARG A 87 14.02 0.86 -4.82
C ARG A 87 12.66 0.40 -4.27
N LEU A 88 12.66 -0.61 -3.39
CA LEU A 88 11.43 -1.06 -2.71
C LEU A 88 10.84 0.02 -1.80
N ALA A 89 11.67 0.84 -1.15
CA ALA A 89 11.21 1.96 -0.34
C ALA A 89 10.54 3.03 -1.21
N GLU A 90 11.14 3.40 -2.34
CA GLU A 90 10.53 4.30 -3.32
C GLU A 90 9.22 3.74 -3.88
N ASP A 91 9.17 2.44 -4.19
CA ASP A 91 7.94 1.76 -4.61
C ASP A 91 6.84 1.85 -3.57
N LEU A 92 7.16 1.61 -2.30
CA LEU A 92 6.21 1.73 -1.19
C LEU A 92 5.65 3.15 -1.08
N GLU A 93 6.49 4.18 -1.24
CA GLU A 93 6.05 5.57 -1.25
C GLU A 93 5.09 5.85 -2.41
N ARG A 94 5.40 5.36 -3.61
CA ARG A 94 4.51 5.47 -4.79
C ARG A 94 3.16 4.79 -4.53
N CYS A 95 3.16 3.57 -3.98
CA CYS A 95 1.94 2.84 -3.65
C CYS A 95 1.09 3.60 -2.61
N ARG A 96 1.74 4.18 -1.58
CA ARG A 96 1.06 5.00 -0.56
C ARG A 96 0.40 6.24 -1.17
N ALA A 97 1.09 6.92 -2.07
CA ALA A 97 0.54 8.08 -2.78
C ALA A 97 -0.70 7.69 -3.60
N VAL A 98 -0.65 6.57 -4.33
CA VAL A 98 -1.81 6.04 -5.06
C VAL A 98 -2.97 5.74 -4.12
N LEU A 99 -2.74 5.09 -2.98
CA LEU A 99 -3.79 4.79 -2.00
C LEU A 99 -4.45 6.06 -1.45
N ILE A 100 -3.67 7.10 -1.18
CA ILE A 100 -4.18 8.40 -0.71
C ILE A 100 -5.13 9.00 -1.75
N GLU A 101 -4.73 9.03 -3.02
CA GLU A 101 -5.57 9.56 -4.10
C GLU A 101 -6.85 8.72 -4.28
N ARG A 102 -6.76 7.38 -4.21
CA ARG A 102 -7.96 6.52 -4.25
C ARG A 102 -8.92 6.78 -3.10
N ARG A 103 -8.43 6.95 -1.88
CA ARG A 103 -9.25 7.32 -0.71
C ARG A 103 -9.92 8.68 -0.89
N ARG A 104 -9.21 9.63 -1.51
CA ARG A 104 -9.76 10.96 -1.80
C ARG A 104 -10.88 10.88 -2.84
N GLU A 105 -10.69 10.16 -3.93
CA GLU A 105 -11.70 9.93 -4.96
C GLU A 105 -12.96 9.26 -4.39
N GLU A 106 -12.79 8.21 -3.57
CA GLU A 106 -13.91 7.50 -2.94
C GLU A 106 -14.72 8.43 -2.03
N ARG A 107 -14.06 9.17 -1.13
CA ARG A 107 -14.72 10.14 -0.23
C ARG A 107 -15.48 11.22 -1.00
N GLN A 108 -14.96 11.67 -2.14
CA GLN A 108 -15.68 12.64 -2.98
C GLN A 108 -16.98 12.05 -3.55
N LEU A 109 -16.95 10.79 -3.96
CA LEU A 109 -18.13 10.10 -4.49
C LEU A 109 -19.15 9.78 -3.39
N GLU A 110 -18.71 9.42 -2.19
CA GLU A 110 -19.57 9.24 -1.02
C GLU A 110 -20.35 10.52 -0.71
N ARG A 111 -19.66 11.66 -0.63
CA ARG A 111 -20.31 12.97 -0.43
C ARG A 111 -21.31 13.32 -1.52
N LEU A 112 -21.01 12.98 -2.78
CA LEU A 112 -21.94 13.19 -3.88
C LEU A 112 -23.18 12.30 -3.76
N ARG A 113 -23.00 11.06 -3.29
CA ARG A 113 -24.11 10.13 -3.03
C ARG A 113 -25.00 10.64 -1.90
N GLU A 114 -24.43 11.04 -0.78
CA GLU A 114 -25.17 11.61 0.36
C GLU A 114 -26.02 12.82 -0.08
N ARG A 115 -25.42 13.74 -0.82
CA ARG A 115 -26.13 14.91 -1.37
C ARG A 115 -27.27 14.53 -2.32
N ALA A 116 -27.07 13.50 -3.15
CA ALA A 116 -28.11 13.02 -4.05
C ALA A 116 -29.25 12.33 -3.31
N GLU A 117 -28.94 11.56 -2.25
CA GLU A 117 -29.93 10.93 -1.39
C GLU A 117 -30.75 11.97 -0.63
N GLU A 118 -30.12 12.99 -0.08
CA GLU A 118 -30.81 14.09 0.60
C GLU A 118 -31.75 14.86 -0.34
N ARG A 119 -31.29 15.20 -1.56
CA ARG A 119 -32.16 15.84 -2.56
C ARG A 119 -33.36 14.99 -2.93
N ASN A 120 -33.18 13.67 -3.08
CA ASN A 120 -34.28 12.75 -3.38
C ASN A 120 -35.27 12.65 -2.21
N ARG A 121 -34.77 12.66 -0.96
CA ARG A 121 -35.60 12.66 0.25
C ARG A 121 -36.47 13.90 0.31
N VAL A 122 -35.87 15.09 0.17
CA VAL A 122 -36.59 16.37 0.17
C VAL A 122 -37.60 16.46 -0.97
N ALA A 123 -37.26 15.98 -2.17
CA ALA A 123 -38.20 15.92 -3.29
C ALA A 123 -39.38 14.98 -3.02
N GLY A 124 -39.14 13.84 -2.38
CA GLY A 124 -40.17 12.89 -1.96
C GLY A 124 -41.11 13.48 -0.90
N GLU A 125 -40.55 14.16 0.12
CA GLU A 125 -41.33 14.85 1.17
C GLU A 125 -42.21 15.95 0.56
N ARG A 126 -41.68 16.75 -0.37
CA ARG A 126 -42.45 17.77 -1.09
C ARG A 126 -43.57 17.18 -1.93
N ALA A 127 -43.30 16.10 -2.68
CA ALA A 127 -44.32 15.43 -3.48
C ALA A 127 -45.43 14.84 -2.60
N ALA A 128 -45.08 14.25 -1.46
CA ALA A 128 -46.06 13.75 -0.48
C ALA A 128 -46.92 14.87 0.11
N ALA A 129 -46.32 16.01 0.45
CA ALA A 129 -47.05 17.18 0.95
C ALA A 129 -48.06 17.72 -0.09
N VAL A 130 -47.65 17.83 -1.36
CA VAL A 130 -48.55 18.26 -2.45
C VAL A 130 -49.73 17.29 -2.60
N LEU A 131 -49.49 15.98 -2.54
CA LEU A 131 -50.56 14.98 -2.63
C LEU A 131 -51.54 15.08 -1.45
N LEU A 132 -51.05 15.37 -0.25
CA LEU A 132 -51.90 15.57 0.94
C LEU A 132 -52.75 16.86 0.82
N ASP A 133 -52.15 17.95 0.34
CA ASP A 133 -52.87 19.21 0.08
C ASP A 133 -53.96 19.03 -0.98
N ASP A 134 -53.65 18.32 -2.08
CA ASP A 134 -54.62 18.02 -3.13
C ASP A 134 -55.78 17.16 -2.61
N LEU A 135 -55.51 16.19 -1.74
CA LEU A 135 -56.55 15.39 -1.08
C LEU A 135 -57.41 16.21 -0.12
N ALA A 136 -56.80 17.11 0.65
CA ALA A 136 -57.53 18.01 1.54
C ALA A 136 -58.48 18.94 0.78
N ARG A 137 -58.04 19.48 -0.37
CA ARG A 137 -58.86 20.34 -1.23
C ARG A 137 -60.01 19.60 -1.93
N ARG A 138 -59.88 18.28 -2.14
CA ARG A 138 -60.89 17.45 -2.82
C ARG A 138 -61.95 16.87 -1.89
N LYS A 139 -61.74 16.90 -0.57
CA LYS A 139 -62.79 16.58 0.40
C LYS A 139 -63.63 17.86 0.61
N PRO A 140 -64.91 17.90 0.19
CA PRO A 140 -65.75 19.03 0.56
C PRO A 140 -65.85 19.07 2.08
N CYS A 141 -65.59 20.24 2.67
CA CYS A 141 -65.99 20.51 4.04
C CYS A 141 -67.51 20.26 4.13
N ALA A 142 -67.89 19.21 4.84
CA ALA A 142 -69.28 19.00 5.27
C ALA A 142 -69.58 19.92 6.46
#